data_AF-A0A4R5B2H6-F1
#
_entry.id   AF-A0A4R5B2H6-F1
#
_cell.length_a   1.000
_cell.length_b   1.000
_cell.length_c   1.000
_cell.angle_alpha   90.00
_cell.angle_beta   90.00
_cell.angle_gamma   90.00
#
_symmetry.space_group_name_H-M   'P 1'
#
loop_
_entity.id
_entity.type
_entity.pdbx_description
1 polymer ?
#
loop_
_entity_poly.entity_id
_entity_poly.type
_entity_poly.pdbx_seq_one_letter_code
_entity_poly.pdbx_strand_id
1 'polypeptide(L)' 'MTKWQVRYVIDDGSTMFGLEPAREHYIEVELDTIGLDVFGEDEQLAYDRLKVAAHERIGGHVVVTGASEITDTD' A
#
# COMPACT_ATOMS: atom_id res chain seq x y z
N MET A 1 9.17 -13.19 -0.36
CA MET A 1 8.26 -12.08 0.00
C MET A 1 9.05 -10.80 0.02
N THR A 2 8.55 -9.78 -0.66
CA THR A 2 9.14 -8.45 -0.72
C THR A 2 8.29 -7.51 0.13
N LYS A 3 8.93 -6.71 0.97
CA LYS A 3 8.26 -5.69 1.77
C LYS A 3 8.09 -4.42 0.95
N TRP A 4 6.93 -3.80 1.04
CA TRP A 4 6.61 -2.55 0.39
C TRP A 4 6.08 -1.56 1.42
N GLN A 5 6.59 -0.34 1.37
CA GLN A 5 6.02 0.80 2.08
C GLN A 5 4.97 1.44 1.18
N VAL A 6 3.70 1.34 1.56
CA VAL A 6 2.61 2.01 0.85
C VAL A 6 2.30 3.31 1.56
N ARG A 7 2.37 4.41 0.80
CA ARG A 7 1.92 5.72 1.24
C ARG A 7 0.48 5.92 0.85
N TYR A 8 -0.34 6.32 1.81
CA TYR A 8 -1.76 6.55 1.59
C TYR A 8 -2.25 7.76 2.35
N VAL A 9 -3.37 8.31 1.88
CA VAL A 9 -4.12 9.36 2.54
C VAL A 9 -5.53 8.83 2.80
N ILE A 10 -6.09 9.19 3.94
CA ILE A 10 -7.46 8.81 4.30
C ILE A 10 -8.39 9.86 3.72
N ASP A 11 -9.29 9.42 2.85
CA ASP A 11 -10.25 10.28 2.14
C ASP A 11 -11.40 10.69 3.07
N ASP A 12 -11.89 9.75 3.86
CA ASP A 12 -12.95 9.97 4.83
C ASP A 12 -12.59 9.35 6.18
N GLY A 13 -12.42 10.20 7.20
CA GLY A 13 -11.99 9.82 8.55
C GLY A 13 -13.04 9.01 9.34
N SER A 14 -14.19 8.68 8.75
CA SER A 14 -15.33 8.07 9.46
C SER A 14 -15.05 6.64 9.94
N THR A 15 -14.09 5.92 9.35
CA THR A 15 -13.80 4.52 9.68
C THR A 15 -12.51 4.30 10.47
N MET A 16 -11.64 5.30 10.63
CA MET A 16 -10.32 5.12 11.25
C MET A 16 -10.16 6.02 12.48
N PHE A 17 -10.55 5.47 13.63
CA PHE A 17 -10.34 6.11 14.94
C PHE A 17 -8.85 6.43 15.15
N GLY A 18 -8.52 7.73 15.13
CA GLY A 18 -7.20 8.23 15.54
C GLY A 18 -6.23 8.58 14.41
N LEU A 19 -6.60 8.44 13.14
CA LEU A 19 -5.78 8.90 12.02
C LEU A 19 -6.33 10.21 11.46
N GLU A 20 -5.47 11.21 11.30
CA GLU A 20 -5.86 12.50 10.74
C GLU A 20 -6.17 12.35 9.24
N PRO A 21 -7.37 12.73 8.78
CA PRO A 21 -7.71 12.76 7.34
C PRO A 21 -6.83 13.77 6.61
N ALA A 22 -6.65 13.58 5.30
CA ALA A 22 -5.79 14.43 4.46
C ALA A 22 -4.29 14.49 4.86
N ARG A 23 -3.84 13.62 5.77
CA ARG A 23 -2.41 13.46 6.13
C ARG A 23 -1.83 12.20 5.51
N GLU A 24 -0.57 12.27 5.10
CA GLU A 24 0.16 11.12 4.57
C GLU A 24 0.47 10.13 5.69
N HIS A 25 -0.03 8.91 5.53
CA HIS A 25 0.23 7.76 6.38
C HIS A 25 0.99 6.70 5.60
N TYR A 26 1.67 5.82 6.33
CA TYR A 26 2.50 4.77 5.78
C TYR A 26 2.09 3.43 6.37
N ILE A 27 2.02 2.40 5.53
CA ILE A 27 1.82 1.03 5.96
C ILE A 27 2.80 0.12 5.25
N GLU A 28 3.33 -0.83 6.01
CA GLU A 28 4.17 -1.89 5.48
C GLU A 28 3.28 -3.09 5.12
N VAL A 29 3.39 -3.50 3.85
CA VAL A 29 2.72 -4.68 3.33
C VAL A 29 3.75 -5.62 2.73
N GLU A 30 3.57 -6.91 2.98
CA GLU A 30 4.39 -7.95 2.40
C GLU A 30 3.65 -8.50 1.18
N LEU A 31 4.24 -8.33 0.00
CA LEU A 31 3.74 -8.91 -1.23
C LEU A 31 4.67 -10.02 -1.67
N ASP A 32 4.08 -11.14 -2.10
CA ASP A 32 4.88 -12.20 -2.67
C ASP A 32 5.31 -11.80 -4.09
N THR A 33 6.61 -11.69 -4.29
CA THR A 33 7.23 -11.26 -5.56
C THR A 33 6.92 -12.20 -6.71
N ILE A 34 6.52 -13.45 -6.43
CA ILE A 34 6.04 -14.39 -7.45
C ILE A 34 4.77 -13.85 -8.13
N GLY A 35 4.07 -12.85 -7.55
CA GLY A 35 2.96 -12.16 -8.19
C GLY A 35 3.31 -10.87 -8.95
N LEU A 36 4.55 -10.37 -8.83
CA LEU A 36 5.07 -9.19 -9.53
C LEU A 36 5.94 -9.61 -10.74
N ASP A 37 6.69 -10.72 -10.62
CA ASP A 37 7.59 -11.23 -11.66
C ASP A 37 6.85 -11.84 -12.87
N VAL A 38 5.58 -12.27 -12.70
CA VAL A 38 4.73 -12.76 -13.82
C VAL A 38 4.17 -11.64 -14.70
N PHE A 39 4.35 -10.37 -14.31
CA PHE A 39 3.79 -9.21 -14.99
C PHE A 39 4.91 -8.23 -15.32
N GLY A 40 5.78 -8.65 -16.23
CA GLY A 40 7.04 -7.99 -16.57
C GLY A 40 6.97 -6.58 -17.18
N GLU A 41 5.89 -5.81 -17.03
CA GLU A 41 5.83 -4.43 -17.58
C GLU A 41 4.79 -3.48 -16.93
N ASP A 42 3.94 -3.93 -16.00
CA ASP A 42 2.86 -3.09 -15.45
C ASP A 42 3.11 -2.68 -13.99
N GLU A 43 3.92 -1.61 -13.82
CA GLU A 43 4.06 -0.88 -12.54
C GLU A 43 2.68 -0.49 -11.98
N GLN A 44 1.70 -0.27 -12.86
CA GLN A 44 0.32 0.03 -12.51
C GLN A 44 -0.43 -1.16 -11.88
N LEU A 45 -0.13 -2.39 -12.29
CA LEU A 45 -0.72 -3.60 -11.69
C LEU A 45 -0.12 -3.89 -10.31
N ALA A 46 1.19 -3.68 -10.17
CA ALA A 46 1.86 -3.71 -8.87
C ALA A 46 1.21 -2.71 -7.91
N TYR A 47 0.99 -1.48 -8.39
CA TYR A 47 0.32 -0.42 -7.64
C TYR A 47 -1.12 -0.78 -7.25
N ASP A 48 -1.89 -1.40 -8.15
CA ASP A 48 -3.27 -1.83 -7.86
C ASP A 48 -3.30 -2.92 -6.77
N ARG A 49 -2.39 -3.90 -6.82
CA ARG A 49 -2.27 -4.91 -5.76
C ARG A 49 -1.87 -4.32 -4.42
N LEU A 50 -0.94 -3.37 -4.42
CA LEU A 50 -0.55 -2.63 -3.21
C LEU A 50 -1.74 -1.86 -2.62
N LYS A 51 -2.58 -1.27 -3.48
CA LYS A 51 -3.80 -0.60 -3.08
C LYS A 51 -4.82 -1.56 -2.47
N VAL A 52 -5.02 -2.74 -3.06
CA VAL A 52 -5.89 -3.78 -2.48
C VAL A 52 -5.37 -4.23 -1.12
N ALA A 53 -4.08 -4.57 -1.03
CA ALA A 53 -3.47 -5.01 0.23
C ALA A 53 -3.54 -3.93 1.33
N ALA A 54 -3.29 -2.67 0.97
CA ALA A 54 -3.44 -1.54 1.89
C ALA A 54 -4.90 -1.36 2.33
N HIS A 55 -5.86 -1.46 1.41
CA HIS A 55 -7.28 -1.35 1.72
C HIS A 55 -7.75 -2.46 2.67
N GLU A 56 -7.36 -3.71 2.42
CA GLU A 56 -7.69 -4.84 3.31
C GLU A 56 -7.09 -4.69 4.70
N ARG A 57 -5.87 -4.16 4.80
CA ARG A 57 -5.16 -4.02 6.08
C ARG A 57 -5.63 -2.83 6.90
N ILE A 58 -6.02 -1.74 6.23
CA ILE A 58 -6.44 -0.49 6.87
C ILE A 58 -7.96 -0.50 7.17
N GLY A 59 -8.77 -1.23 6.40
CA GLY A 59 -10.20 -1.39 6.67
C GLY A 59 -11.02 -0.11 6.46
N GLY A 60 -10.71 0.67 5.41
CA GLY A 60 -11.47 1.89 5.09
C GLY A 60 -11.12 2.51 3.74
N HIS A 61 -11.80 3.61 3.40
CA HIS A 61 -11.57 4.34 2.15
C HIS A 61 -10.24 5.10 2.20
N VAL A 62 -9.20 4.47 1.65
CA VAL A 62 -7.86 5.05 1.51
C VAL A 62 -7.52 5.31 0.05
N VAL A 63 -6.83 6.41 -0.18
CA VAL A 63 -6.22 6.76 -1.46
C VAL A 63 -4.73 6.50 -1.33
N VAL A 64 -4.24 5.45 -1.99
CA VAL A 64 -2.80 5.24 -2.12
C VAL A 64 -2.24 6.36 -2.99
N THR A 65 -1.21 7.02 -2.49
CA THR A 65 -0.50 8.14 -3.15
C THR A 65 0.90 7.75 -3.62
N GLY A 66 1.43 6.62 -3.16
CA GLY A 66 2.70 6.09 -3.59
C GLY A 66 3.01 4.74 -2.95
N ALA A 67 4.01 4.06 -3.50
CA ALA A 67 4.58 2.89 -2.86
C ALA A 67 6.07 2.80 -3.18
N SER A 68 6.85 2.25 -2.25
CA SER A 68 8.27 2.05 -2.44
C SER A 68 8.66 0.69 -1.89
N GLU A 69 9.46 -0.06 -2.65
CA GLU A 69 10.01 -1.31 -2.18
C GLU A 69 10.93 -1.04 -0.99
N ILE A 70 10.72 -1.77 0.10
CA ILE A 70 11.64 -1.78 1.23
C ILE A 70 12.51 -3.02 1.05
N THR A 71 13.74 -2.81 0.62
CA THR A 71 14.75 -3.86 0.70
C THR A 71 15.19 -3.93 2.16
N ASP A 72 14.77 -4.98 2.86
CA ASP A 72 15.27 -5.31 4.20
C ASP A 72 16.80 -5.49 4.06
N THR A 73 17.53 -4.44 4.40
CA THR A 73 19.00 -4.45 4.35
C THR A 73 19.43 -4.85 5.75
N ASP A 74 19.71 -6.14 5.91
CA ASP A 74 20.34 -6.72 7.11
C ASP A 74 21.66 -6.01 7.47
#